data_AF-X5UAW4-F1
#
_entry.id   AF-X5UAW4-F1
#
_cell.length_a   1.000
_cell.length_b   1.000
_cell.length_c   1.000
_cell.angle_alpha   90.00
_cell.angle_beta   90.00
_cell.angle_gamma   90.00
#
_symmetry.space_group_name_H-M   'P 1'
#
loop_
_entity.id
_entity.type
_entity.pdbx_description
1 polymer ?
#
loop_
_entity_poly.entity_id
_entity_poly.type
_entity_poly.pdbx_seq_one_letter_code
_entity_poly.pdbx_strand_id
1 'polypeptide(L)'
;MAKARHSLAWMTLQENLRGILITILVVGVCALAIGIPIARQSSPIVNVERLTGTVVNVLNAPASPEVAIGSGFRYLYGIRLDENDGLVFAYDNTTVPRAIGSKVSIERQRRRNDTETYRLLRE
;
A
#
# COMPACT_ATOMS: atom_id res chain seq x y z
N MET A 1 -9.26 -9.61 -56.74
CA MET A 1 -9.34 -8.61 -55.63
C MET A 1 -9.81 -9.18 -54.28
N ALA A 2 -10.47 -10.35 -54.20
CA ALA A 2 -10.96 -10.93 -52.94
C ALA A 2 -9.84 -11.40 -51.97
N LYS A 3 -8.75 -11.99 -52.48
CA LYS A 3 -7.61 -12.44 -51.65
C LYS A 3 -6.92 -11.31 -50.89
N ALA A 4 -6.74 -10.14 -51.52
CA ALA A 4 -6.12 -8.97 -50.88
C ALA A 4 -6.98 -8.41 -49.74
N ARG A 5 -8.32 -8.39 -49.93
CA ARG A 5 -9.27 -7.98 -48.88
C ARG A 5 -9.27 -8.92 -47.68
N HIS A 6 -9.18 -10.23 -47.93
CA HIS A 6 -9.09 -11.23 -46.86
C HIS A 6 -7.79 -11.13 -46.05
N SER A 7 -6.66 -10.92 -46.73
CA SER A 7 -5.36 -10.71 -46.08
C SER A 7 -5.37 -9.48 -45.17
N LEU A 8 -5.99 -8.38 -45.64
CA LEU A 8 -6.04 -7.11 -44.92
C LEU A 8 -6.98 -7.21 -43.70
N ALA A 9 -8.11 -7.91 -43.85
CA ALA A 9 -9.04 -8.19 -42.74
C ALA A 9 -8.43 -9.12 -41.67
N TRP A 10 -7.60 -10.09 -42.08
CA TRP A 10 -6.89 -10.96 -41.14
C TRP A 10 -5.81 -10.21 -40.35
N MET A 11 -5.05 -9.34 -41.02
CA MET A 11 -4.02 -8.52 -40.39
C MET A 11 -4.62 -7.56 -39.35
N THR A 12 -5.70 -6.87 -39.70
CA THR A 12 -6.38 -5.95 -38.76
C THR A 12 -7.04 -6.69 -37.60
N LEU A 13 -7.57 -7.90 -37.81
CA LEU A 13 -8.12 -8.73 -36.72
C LEU A 13 -7.01 -9.14 -35.74
N GLN A 14 -5.84 -9.52 -36.24
CA GLN A 14 -4.72 -9.97 -35.42
C GLN A 14 -4.10 -8.81 -34.61
N GLU A 15 -4.02 -7.61 -35.17
CA GLU A 15 -3.59 -6.40 -34.47
C GLU A 15 -4.57 -5.99 -33.37
N ASN A 16 -5.89 -6.03 -33.65
CA ASN A 16 -6.92 -5.74 -32.66
C ASN A 16 -6.90 -6.75 -31.51
N LEU A 17 -6.75 -8.05 -31.80
CA LEU A 17 -6.62 -9.09 -30.78
C LEU A 17 -5.39 -8.87 -29.89
N ARG A 18 -4.24 -8.50 -30.48
CA ARG A 18 -3.04 -8.16 -29.71
C ARG A 18 -3.28 -6.94 -28.82
N GLY A 19 -3.91 -5.89 -29.34
CA GLY A 19 -4.27 -4.71 -28.56
C GLY A 19 -5.19 -5.03 -27.37
N ILE A 20 -6.20 -5.87 -27.58
CA ILE A 20 -7.12 -6.32 -26.52
C ILE A 20 -6.37 -7.11 -25.46
N LEU A 21 -5.52 -8.06 -25.86
CA LEU A 21 -4.73 -8.87 -24.92
C LEU A 21 -3.77 -8.03 -24.07
N ILE A 22 -3.08 -7.06 -24.69
CA ILE A 22 -2.20 -6.14 -23.97
C ILE A 22 -3.01 -5.29 -22.99
N THR A 23 -4.17 -4.79 -23.40
CA THR A 23 -5.02 -3.98 -22.52
C THR A 23 -5.49 -4.78 -21.31
N ILE A 24 -5.97 -6.01 -21.51
CA ILE A 24 -6.38 -6.90 -20.42
C ILE A 24 -5.22 -7.18 -19.48
N LEU A 25 -4.02 -7.44 -20.03
CA LEU A 25 -2.83 -7.69 -19.23
C LEU A 25 -2.49 -6.48 -18.35
N VAL A 26 -2.44 -5.28 -18.94
CA VAL A 26 -2.12 -4.04 -18.22
C VAL A 26 -3.14 -3.76 -17.13
N VAL A 27 -4.44 -3.83 -17.46
CA VAL A 27 -5.52 -3.61 -16.49
C VAL A 27 -5.48 -4.65 -15.37
N GLY A 28 -5.24 -5.93 -15.69
CA GLY A 28 -5.13 -7.00 -14.71
C GLY A 28 -3.95 -6.79 -13.75
N VAL A 29 -2.77 -6.40 -14.27
CA VAL A 29 -1.60 -6.08 -13.45
C VAL A 29 -1.89 -4.89 -12.52
N CYS A 30 -2.51 -3.83 -13.03
CA CYS A 30 -2.90 -2.68 -12.21
C CYS A 30 -3.91 -3.05 -11.12
N ALA A 31 -4.93 -3.85 -11.46
CA ALA A 31 -5.93 -4.32 -10.51
C ALA A 31 -5.31 -5.15 -9.37
N LEU A 32 -4.36 -6.03 -9.68
CA LEU A 32 -3.65 -6.83 -8.68
C LEU A 32 -2.71 -5.97 -7.83
N ALA A 33 -1.99 -5.04 -8.44
CA ALA A 33 -1.07 -4.14 -7.73
C ALA A 33 -1.78 -3.31 -6.65
N ILE A 34 -3.05 -2.94 -6.88
CA ILE A 34 -3.86 -2.17 -5.93
C ILE A 34 -4.67 -3.11 -5.00
N GLY A 35 -5.25 -4.18 -5.54
CA GLY A 35 -6.15 -5.06 -4.79
C GLY A 35 -5.46 -5.88 -3.69
N ILE A 36 -4.24 -6.35 -3.95
CA ILE A 36 -3.46 -7.13 -2.96
C ILE A 36 -3.21 -6.35 -1.67
N PRO A 37 -2.63 -5.14 -1.67
CA PRO A 37 -2.38 -4.40 -0.43
C PRO A 37 -3.66 -4.07 0.35
N ILE A 38 -4.77 -3.76 -0.33
CA ILE A 38 -6.07 -3.51 0.31
C ILE A 38 -6.57 -4.78 1.00
N ALA A 39 -6.61 -5.91 0.28
CA ALA A 39 -7.04 -7.19 0.85
C ALA A 39 -6.17 -7.62 2.05
N ARG A 40 -4.89 -7.25 2.04
CA ARG A 40 -3.98 -7.49 3.16
C ARG A 40 -4.39 -6.69 4.40
N GLN A 41 -4.66 -5.41 4.24
CA GLN A 41 -5.02 -4.50 5.33
C GLN A 41 -6.45 -4.68 5.88
N SER A 42 -7.37 -5.24 5.09
CA SER A 42 -8.77 -5.43 5.52
C SER A 42 -9.01 -6.68 6.37
N SER A 43 -8.03 -7.59 6.47
CA SER A 43 -8.17 -8.82 7.26
C SER A 43 -8.23 -8.51 8.76
N PRO A 44 -9.08 -9.18 9.56
CA PRO A 44 -9.20 -8.91 10.99
C PRO A 44 -7.88 -9.18 11.74
N ILE A 45 -7.62 -8.35 12.75
CA ILE A 45 -6.48 -8.51 13.66
C ILE A 45 -6.75 -9.69 14.60
N VAL A 46 -5.79 -10.61 14.70
CA VAL A 46 -5.90 -11.82 15.54
C VAL A 46 -4.91 -11.83 16.70
N ASN A 47 -3.84 -11.03 16.62
CA ASN A 47 -2.85 -10.89 17.68
C ASN A 47 -2.24 -9.48 17.66
N VAL A 48 -1.89 -8.98 18.84
CA VAL A 48 -1.24 -7.69 19.03
C VAL A 48 -0.06 -7.87 19.98
N GLU A 49 1.10 -7.39 19.57
CA GLU A 49 2.34 -7.38 20.34
C GLU A 49 2.84 -5.94 20.48
N ARG A 50 3.30 -5.56 21.68
CA ARG A 50 3.84 -4.23 21.94
C ARG A 50 5.35 -4.24 21.79
N LEU A 51 5.85 -3.33 20.97
CA LEU A 51 7.26 -3.15 20.65
C LEU A 51 7.68 -1.70 20.92
N THR A 52 8.98 -1.48 20.98
CA THR A 52 9.58 -0.15 21.00
C THR A 52 10.48 0.05 19.79
N GLY A 53 10.63 1.29 19.37
CA GLY A 53 11.53 1.65 18.28
C GLY A 53 11.90 3.12 18.31
N THR A 54 12.79 3.49 17.40
CA THR A 54 13.28 4.86 17.23
C THR A 54 12.82 5.41 15.90
N VAL A 55 12.23 6.61 15.89
CA VAL A 55 11.82 7.29 14.66
C VAL A 55 13.06 7.65 13.86
N VAL A 56 13.17 7.17 12.62
CA VAL A 56 14.30 7.47 11.72
C VAL A 56 13.89 8.33 10.53
N ASN A 57 12.59 8.38 10.20
CA ASN A 57 12.06 9.22 9.14
C ASN A 57 10.64 9.68 9.46
N VAL A 58 10.28 10.88 9.00
CA VAL A 58 8.92 11.43 9.09
C VAL A 58 8.57 12.04 7.74
N LEU A 59 7.55 11.48 7.09
CA LEU A 59 7.02 11.99 5.85
C LEU A 59 5.63 12.57 6.09
N ASN A 60 5.38 13.77 5.56
CA ASN A 60 4.03 14.32 5.54
C ASN A 60 3.24 13.58 4.45
N ALA A 61 2.22 12.83 4.85
CA ALA A 61 1.36 12.13 3.93
C ALA A 61 0.11 13.00 3.68
N PRO A 62 -0.26 13.26 2.41
CA PRO A 62 -1.54 13.93 2.13
C PRO A 62 -2.67 13.12 2.78
N ALA A 63 -3.67 13.83 3.33
CA ALA A 63 -4.87 13.20 3.85
C ALA A 63 -5.44 12.27 2.77
N SER A 64 -5.60 10.98 3.08
CA SER A 64 -6.12 10.01 2.11
C SER A 64 -7.47 10.51 1.58
N PRO A 65 -7.73 10.44 0.26
CA PRO A 65 -9.05 10.79 -0.28
C PRO A 65 -10.18 9.93 0.29
N GLU A 66 -9.88 8.74 0.84
CA GLU A 66 -10.87 7.89 1.53
C GLU A 66 -11.26 8.41 2.93
N VAL A 67 -10.49 9.35 3.50
CA VAL A 67 -10.78 10.00 4.79
C VAL A 67 -11.12 11.47 4.54
N ALA A 68 -12.07 11.70 3.63
CA ALA A 68 -12.60 13.02 3.36
C ALA A 68 -13.38 13.56 4.56
N ILE A 69 -13.07 14.81 4.92
CA ILE A 69 -13.73 15.69 5.91
C ILE A 69 -13.30 15.42 7.36
N GLY A 70 -12.29 16.16 7.82
CA GLY A 70 -11.99 16.35 9.25
C GLY A 70 -10.80 15.60 9.83
N SER A 71 -10.09 14.76 9.05
CA SER A 71 -8.86 14.14 9.52
C SER A 71 -7.68 15.13 9.42
N GLY A 72 -7.00 15.38 10.54
CA GLY A 72 -5.82 16.27 10.59
C GLY A 72 -4.63 15.76 9.76
N PHE A 73 -3.49 16.44 9.86
CA PHE A 73 -2.26 16.01 9.21
C PHE A 73 -1.94 14.54 9.53
N ARG A 74 -1.60 13.77 8.50
CA ARG A 74 -1.22 12.37 8.62
C ARG A 74 0.27 12.26 8.38
N TYR A 75 1.00 11.81 9.38
CA TYR A 75 2.44 11.58 9.25
C TYR A 75 2.70 10.09 9.05
N LEU A 76 3.57 9.77 8.08
CA LEU A 76 4.12 8.44 7.89
C LEU A 76 5.49 8.40 8.55
N TYR A 77 5.62 7.58 9.59
CA TYR A 77 6.85 7.40 10.33
C TYR A 77 7.58 6.17 9.82
N GLY A 78 8.85 6.34 9.47
CA GLY A 78 9.81 5.24 9.38
C GLY A 78 10.42 5.01 10.76
N ILE A 79 10.30 3.82 11.30
CA ILE A 79 10.67 3.50 12.67
C ILE A 79 11.57 2.27 12.65
N ARG A 80 12.68 2.37 13.36
CA ARG A 80 13.62 1.27 13.52
C ARG A 80 13.31 0.53 14.81
N LEU A 81 12.94 -0.74 14.70
CA LEU A 81 12.56 -1.56 15.84
C LEU A 81 13.78 -1.88 16.71
N ASP A 82 13.61 -1.83 18.02
CA ASP A 82 14.70 -2.13 18.96
C ASP A 82 15.06 -3.62 18.98
N GLU A 83 14.09 -4.49 18.70
CA GLU A 83 14.23 -5.95 18.75
C GLU A 83 15.23 -6.48 17.70
N ASN A 84 15.13 -5.98 16.47
CA ASN A 84 15.81 -6.56 15.31
C ASN A 84 16.35 -5.52 14.31
N ASP A 85 16.35 -4.24 14.68
CA ASP A 85 16.79 -3.13 13.82
C ASP A 85 15.97 -2.98 12.51
N GLY A 86 14.83 -3.67 12.42
CA GLY A 86 13.95 -3.69 11.27
C GLY A 86 13.28 -2.33 11.05
N LEU A 87 13.23 -1.89 9.79
CA LEU A 87 12.53 -0.67 9.41
C LEU A 87 11.06 -0.98 9.15
N VAL A 88 10.18 -0.33 9.91
CA VAL A 88 8.73 -0.44 9.76
C VAL A 88 8.12 0.93 9.50
N PHE A 89 6.95 0.93 8.89
CA PHE A 89 6.20 2.13 8.57
C PHE A 89 4.87 2.13 9.29
N ALA A 90 4.56 3.23 9.97
CA ALA A 90 3.30 3.41 10.66
C ALA A 90 2.78 4.83 10.48
N TYR A 91 1.46 4.93 10.35
CA TYR A 91 0.78 6.22 10.26
C TYR A 91 0.34 6.68 11.64
N ASP A 92 0.44 7.99 11.88
CA ASP A 92 -0.20 8.63 13.03
C ASP A 92 -0.89 9.92 12.58
N ASN A 93 -2.02 10.21 13.23
CA ASN A 93 -2.82 11.42 13.01
C ASN A 93 -2.59 12.34 14.21
N THR A 94 -1.40 12.92 14.28
CA THR A 94 -1.03 13.92 15.29
C THR A 94 -0.96 15.30 14.66
N THR A 95 -1.29 16.34 15.42
CA THR A 95 -1.11 17.73 14.99
C THR A 95 0.35 18.13 14.95
N VAL A 96 1.18 17.54 15.81
CA VAL A 96 2.63 17.80 15.88
C VAL A 96 3.38 16.50 15.55
N PRO A 97 4.31 16.51 14.60
CA PRO A 97 5.10 15.34 14.27
C PRO A 97 6.06 15.00 15.39
N ARG A 98 6.27 13.70 15.64
CA ARG A 98 7.34 13.25 16.55
C ARG A 98 8.70 13.51 15.92
N ALA A 99 9.68 13.88 16.74
CA ALA A 99 11.03 14.16 16.26
C ALA A 99 11.74 12.88 15.77
N ILE A 100 12.57 13.02 14.74
CA ILE A 100 13.54 11.98 14.38
C ILE A 100 14.50 11.76 15.55
N GLY A 101 14.80 10.51 15.87
CA GLY A 101 15.58 10.10 17.05
C GLY A 101 14.73 9.85 18.30
N SER A 102 13.44 10.19 18.29
CA SER A 102 12.56 9.91 19.43
C SER A 102 12.25 8.42 19.57
N LYS A 103 12.20 7.93 20.82
CA LYS A 103 11.68 6.60 21.14
C LYS A 103 10.16 6.61 21.11
N VAL A 104 9.58 5.56 20.55
CA VAL A 104 8.13 5.41 20.41
C VAL A 104 7.69 3.98 20.74
N SER A 105 6.52 3.86 21.34
CA SER A 105 5.81 2.60 21.51
C SER A 105 4.99 2.27 20.25
N ILE A 106 5.03 1.01 19.80
CA ILE A 106 4.38 0.54 18.57
C ILE A 106 3.64 -0.77 18.87
N GLU A 107 2.49 -0.98 18.24
CA GLU A 107 1.83 -2.28 18.17
C GLU A 107 2.16 -2.96 16.84
N ARG A 108 2.71 -4.18 16.90
CA ARG A 108 2.71 -5.14 15.79
C ARG A 108 1.39 -5.89 15.83
N GLN A 109 0.58 -5.71 14.80
CA GLN A 109 -0.74 -6.31 14.69
C GLN A 109 -0.69 -7.41 13.63
N ARG A 110 -0.80 -8.67 14.06
CA ARG A 110 -0.89 -9.81 13.15
C ARG A 110 -2.33 -10.03 12.75
N ARG A 111 -2.58 -10.11 11.44
CA ARG A 111 -3.92 -10.30 10.86
C ARG A 111 -4.17 -11.76 10.51
N ARG A 112 -5.44 -12.14 10.32
CA ARG A 112 -5.85 -13.53 10.02
C ARG A 112 -5.20 -14.07 8.74
N ASN A 113 -4.90 -13.21 7.77
CA ASN A 113 -4.18 -13.56 6.54
C ASN A 113 -2.65 -13.58 6.71
N ASP A 114 -2.16 -13.65 7.95
CA ASP A 114 -0.75 -13.68 8.32
C ASP A 114 0.06 -12.41 7.96
N THR A 115 -0.62 -11.33 7.60
CA THR A 115 0.06 -10.04 7.38
C THR A 115 0.24 -9.28 8.68
N GLU A 116 1.34 -8.54 8.76
CA GLU A 116 1.64 -7.66 9.87
C GLU A 116 1.36 -6.21 9.48
N THR A 117 0.68 -5.49 10.35
CA THR A 117 0.52 -4.04 10.27
C THR A 117 1.03 -3.39 11.56
N TYR A 118 1.58 -2.19 11.44
CA TYR A 118 2.18 -1.48 12.56
C TYR A 118 1.35 -0.25 12.90
N ARG A 119 1.12 -0.03 14.20
CA ARG A 119 0.37 1.12 14.71
C ARG A 119 1.18 1.83 15.78
N LEU A 120 1.38 3.15 15.65
CA LEU A 120 1.92 3.95 16.75
C LEU A 120 0.93 3.99 17.90
N LEU A 121 1.45 3.84 19.11
CA LEU A 121 0.68 4.11 20.32
C LEU A 121 0.77 5.60 20.67
N ARG A 122 -0.37 6.16 21.09
CA ARG A 122 -0.36 7.46 21.78
C ARG A 122 0.12 7.22 23.21
N GLU A 123 1.04 8.05 23.63
CA GLU A 123 1.55 8.12 25.00
C GLU A 123 0.91 9.32 25.69
#